data_AF-A0A1H5Z820-F1
#
_entry.id   AF-A0A1H5Z820-F1
#
_cell.length_a   1.000
_cell.length_b   1.000
_cell.length_c   1.000
_cell.angle_alpha   90.00
_cell.angle_beta   90.00
_cell.angle_gamma   90.00
#
_symmetry.space_group_name_H-M   'P 1'
#
loop_
_entity.id
_entity.type
_entity.pdbx_description
1 polymer ?
#
loop_
_entity_poly.entity_id
_entity_poly.type
_entity_poly.pdbx_seq_one_letter_code
_entity_poly.pdbx_strand_id
1 'polypeptide(L)'
;MNNLIKYGIDNDLATIAESKNLNISTIKNTSKRNLVDKYNLNDYQATILKRSISRHPIDEDIIQELLERSAFTCCICKGHKSDAYIIHHIEHYNKSQDNSYENLAVLCPNDHELAHREGEALANKITPKNIIRAKTKWEKEVESNSIKRLALDGDVNDLDYINVNRVLELALQINSEIPITVYTDRLLDNNLILKTGNINPELYEKYNLNKNTPLKFFAMYGSTMLIQHYYEMLLFTLSKITLYDLDDLLKISEIKKGIVGKYCFYSGGVYGRTYKEKIIDENSTPTLIHIRRKPFFVEWKVDPMYITSSTASWRIGRRPVYLVYGKIIDIQEIEKDGEKTLLIDIRPYAFGIPNKSKQRTPDIHYRDIDYSQYE
;
A
#
# COMPACT_ATOMS: atom_id res chain seq x y z
N MET A 1 -13.46 -15.08 -32.94
CA MET A 1 -13.75 -13.72 -32.40
C MET A 1 -13.30 -12.71 -33.43
N ASN A 2 -14.21 -11.86 -33.92
CA ASN A 2 -13.93 -10.91 -35.00
C ASN A 2 -12.88 -9.88 -34.54
N ASN A 3 -11.73 -9.82 -35.22
CA ASN A 3 -10.56 -9.05 -34.80
C ASN A 3 -10.83 -7.52 -34.83
N LEU A 4 -11.87 -7.08 -35.56
CA LEU A 4 -12.32 -5.69 -35.62
C LEU A 4 -12.91 -5.20 -34.29
N ILE A 5 -13.52 -6.09 -33.51
CA ILE A 5 -14.10 -5.75 -32.20
C ILE A 5 -13.02 -5.24 -31.24
N LYS A 6 -11.78 -5.75 -31.35
CA LYS A 6 -10.61 -5.31 -30.56
C LYS A 6 -10.22 -3.85 -30.81
N TYR A 7 -10.64 -3.27 -31.94
CA TYR A 7 -10.40 -1.87 -32.29
C TYR A 7 -11.56 -0.95 -31.88
N GLY A 8 -12.54 -1.46 -31.12
CA GLY A 8 -13.71 -0.71 -30.67
C GLY A 8 -14.76 -0.51 -31.77
N ILE A 9 -14.90 -1.48 -32.69
CA ILE A 9 -15.96 -1.53 -33.71
C ILE A 9 -17.09 -2.41 -33.15
N ASP A 10 -18.32 -1.93 -33.22
CA ASP A 10 -19.51 -2.68 -32.77
C ASP A 10 -19.76 -3.92 -33.63
N ASN A 11 -20.51 -4.88 -33.09
CA ASN A 11 -20.69 -6.19 -33.71
C ASN A 11 -21.40 -6.13 -35.08
N ASP A 12 -22.35 -5.19 -35.24
CA ASP A 12 -23.12 -5.05 -36.48
C ASP A 12 -22.23 -4.50 -37.60
N LEU A 13 -21.45 -3.46 -37.31
CA LEU A 13 -20.48 -2.90 -38.25
C LEU A 13 -19.34 -3.87 -38.55
N ALA A 14 -18.90 -4.65 -37.56
CA ALA A 14 -17.87 -5.66 -37.74
C ALA A 14 -18.34 -6.81 -38.66
N THR A 15 -19.61 -7.22 -38.55
CA THR A 15 -20.24 -8.21 -39.44
C THR A 15 -20.39 -7.67 -40.87
N ILE A 16 -20.79 -6.40 -41.01
CA ILE A 16 -20.86 -5.73 -42.32
C ILE A 16 -19.48 -5.67 -42.98
N ALA A 17 -18.43 -5.32 -42.22
CA ALA A 17 -17.07 -5.28 -42.72
C ALA A 17 -16.57 -6.67 -43.16
N GLU A 18 -16.82 -7.71 -42.36
CA GLU A 18 -16.49 -9.09 -42.73
C GLU A 18 -17.22 -9.56 -43.99
N SER A 19 -18.51 -9.26 -44.12
CA SER A 19 -19.29 -9.62 -45.31
C SER A 19 -18.76 -8.98 -46.60
N LYS A 20 -18.01 -7.89 -46.46
CA LYS A 20 -17.35 -7.15 -47.55
C LYS A 20 -15.87 -7.52 -47.70
N ASN A 21 -15.40 -8.59 -47.03
CA ASN A 21 -14.01 -9.05 -47.00
C ASN A 21 -13.01 -7.98 -46.52
N LEU A 22 -13.45 -7.07 -45.65
CA LEU A 22 -12.60 -6.02 -45.07
C LEU A 22 -11.95 -6.52 -43.79
N ASN A 23 -10.63 -6.72 -43.82
CA ASN A 23 -9.81 -6.95 -42.63
C ASN A 23 -9.11 -5.66 -42.17
N ILE A 24 -8.48 -5.71 -41.00
CA ILE A 24 -7.77 -4.56 -40.39
C ILE A 24 -6.75 -3.94 -41.36
N SER A 25 -5.93 -4.76 -42.01
CA SER A 25 -4.90 -4.29 -42.96
C SER A 25 -5.54 -3.59 -44.16
N THR A 26 -6.60 -4.18 -44.72
CA THR A 26 -7.34 -3.61 -45.85
C THR A 26 -7.95 -2.26 -45.47
N ILE A 27 -8.60 -2.15 -44.32
CA ILE A 27 -9.22 -0.89 -43.88
C ILE A 27 -8.15 0.17 -43.59
N LYS A 28 -7.04 -0.21 -42.95
CA LYS A 28 -5.92 0.70 -42.67
C LYS A 28 -5.32 1.29 -43.94
N ASN A 29 -5.11 0.45 -44.97
CA ASN A 29 -4.44 0.84 -46.21
C ASN A 29 -5.38 1.40 -47.30
N THR A 30 -6.70 1.22 -47.16
CA THR A 30 -7.68 1.75 -48.13
C THR A 30 -8.13 3.16 -47.74
N SER A 31 -8.24 4.08 -48.71
CA SER A 31 -8.75 5.43 -48.47
C SER A 31 -10.24 5.41 -48.10
N LYS A 32 -10.71 6.40 -47.33
CA LYS A 32 -12.15 6.52 -46.97
C LYS A 32 -13.03 6.52 -48.23
N ARG A 33 -12.61 7.25 -49.27
CA ARG A 33 -13.29 7.27 -50.56
C ARG A 33 -13.43 5.88 -51.18
N ASN A 34 -12.36 5.09 -51.19
CA ASN A 34 -12.42 3.72 -51.73
C ASN A 34 -13.25 2.79 -50.85
N LEU A 35 -13.32 3.00 -49.53
CA LEU A 35 -14.23 2.25 -48.66
C LEU A 35 -15.70 2.52 -49.02
N VAL A 36 -16.04 3.75 -49.39
CA VAL A 36 -17.37 4.10 -49.88
C VAL A 36 -17.59 3.56 -51.29
N ASP A 37 -16.74 3.94 -52.25
CA ASP A 37 -16.95 3.70 -53.68
C ASP A 37 -16.80 2.22 -54.07
N LYS A 38 -15.85 1.50 -53.48
CA LYS A 38 -15.51 0.11 -53.86
C LYS A 38 -16.16 -0.94 -52.97
N TYR A 39 -16.31 -0.63 -51.69
CA TYR A 39 -16.88 -1.57 -50.71
C TYR A 39 -18.32 -1.23 -50.35
N ASN A 40 -18.92 -0.19 -50.95
CA ASN A 40 -20.30 0.20 -50.76
C ASN A 40 -20.65 0.36 -49.27
N LEU A 41 -19.75 1.00 -48.52
CA LEU A 41 -20.00 1.46 -47.16
C LEU A 41 -20.57 2.87 -47.21
N ASN A 42 -21.47 3.22 -46.31
CA ASN A 42 -21.87 4.61 -46.21
C ASN A 42 -20.74 5.46 -45.58
N ASP A 43 -20.80 6.77 -45.78
CA ASP A 43 -19.75 7.70 -45.35
C ASP A 43 -19.50 7.65 -43.83
N TYR A 44 -20.57 7.43 -43.05
CA TYR A 44 -20.52 7.30 -41.60
C TYR A 44 -19.77 6.03 -41.16
N GLN A 45 -20.11 4.88 -41.74
CA GLN A 45 -19.47 3.58 -41.50
C GLN A 45 -17.98 3.62 -41.87
N ALA A 46 -17.65 4.18 -43.04
CA ALA A 46 -16.26 4.33 -43.50
C ALA A 46 -15.45 5.24 -42.55
N THR A 47 -16.08 6.27 -41.99
CA THR A 47 -15.45 7.16 -41.01
C THR A 47 -15.17 6.45 -39.69
N ILE A 48 -16.13 5.70 -39.16
CA ILE A 48 -15.95 4.92 -37.92
C ILE A 48 -14.85 3.88 -38.11
N LEU A 49 -14.90 3.09 -39.19
CA LEU A 49 -13.92 2.06 -39.47
C LEU A 49 -12.49 2.63 -39.56
N LYS A 50 -12.28 3.74 -40.29
CA LYS A 50 -10.95 4.36 -40.40
C LYS A 50 -10.45 4.90 -39.06
N ARG A 51 -11.33 5.52 -38.28
CA ARG A 51 -11.00 6.13 -36.98
C ARG A 51 -10.72 5.08 -35.90
N SER A 52 -11.41 3.94 -35.95
CA SER A 52 -11.19 2.83 -35.02
C SER A 52 -9.91 2.07 -35.33
N ILE A 53 -9.55 1.93 -36.61
CA ILE A 53 -8.38 1.13 -37.04
C ILE A 53 -7.09 1.96 -37.12
N SER A 54 -7.17 3.29 -37.04
CA SER A 54 -6.00 4.14 -36.86
C SER A 54 -5.41 4.07 -35.45
N ARG A 55 -6.07 3.41 -34.50
CA ARG A 55 -5.63 3.35 -33.12
C ARG A 55 -4.44 2.42 -32.95
N HIS A 56 -3.43 2.90 -32.24
CA HIS A 56 -2.40 2.04 -31.68
C HIS A 56 -2.99 1.33 -30.46
N PRO A 57 -2.70 0.02 -30.27
CA PRO A 57 -3.07 -0.64 -29.03
C PRO A 57 -2.43 0.08 -27.85
N ILE A 58 -3.13 0.08 -26.71
CA ILE A 58 -2.50 0.46 -25.44
C ILE A 58 -1.51 -0.65 -25.10
N ASP A 59 -0.33 -0.27 -24.62
CA ASP A 59 0.68 -1.21 -24.17
C ASP A 59 0.12 -2.13 -23.07
N GLU A 60 0.43 -3.43 -23.13
CA GLU A 60 -0.06 -4.42 -22.16
C GLU A 60 0.46 -4.11 -20.74
N ASP A 61 1.68 -3.60 -20.61
CA ASP A 61 2.24 -3.22 -19.30
C ASP A 61 1.48 -2.05 -18.69
N ILE A 62 1.10 -1.05 -19.51
CA ILE A 62 0.28 0.09 -19.07
C ILE A 62 -1.13 -0.37 -18.68
N ILE A 63 -1.72 -1.29 -19.45
CA ILE A 63 -3.02 -1.88 -19.11
C ILE A 63 -2.94 -2.58 -17.76
N GLN A 64 -1.95 -3.45 -17.58
CA GLN A 64 -1.78 -4.22 -16.36
C GLN A 64 -1.56 -3.30 -15.15
N GLU A 65 -0.67 -2.31 -15.27
CA GLU A 65 -0.42 -1.32 -14.23
C GLU A 65 -1.69 -0.55 -13.85
N LEU A 66 -2.47 -0.09 -14.84
CA LEU A 66 -3.74 0.62 -14.62
C LEU A 66 -4.78 -0.25 -13.91
N LEU A 67 -4.90 -1.52 -14.31
CA LEU A 67 -5.86 -2.45 -13.73
C LEU A 67 -5.47 -2.83 -12.29
N GLU A 68 -4.19 -3.08 -12.03
CA GLU A 68 -3.69 -3.38 -10.68
C GLU A 68 -3.87 -2.19 -9.74
N ARG A 69 -3.47 -0.99 -10.16
CA ARG A 69 -3.61 0.23 -9.34
C ARG A 69 -5.05 0.63 -9.09
N SER A 70 -5.99 0.21 -9.95
CA SER A 70 -7.42 0.42 -9.76
C SER A 70 -8.15 -0.75 -9.10
N ALA A 71 -7.43 -1.84 -8.75
CA ALA A 71 -8.01 -3.10 -8.29
C ALA A 71 -9.16 -3.59 -9.22
N PHE A 72 -8.98 -3.47 -10.54
CA PHE A 72 -9.95 -3.85 -11.56
C PHE A 72 -11.35 -3.22 -11.35
N THR A 73 -11.40 -2.03 -10.74
CA THR A 73 -12.64 -1.43 -10.26
C THR A 73 -12.78 0.02 -10.74
N CYS A 74 -14.02 0.42 -11.08
CA CYS A 74 -14.35 1.79 -11.49
C CYS A 74 -13.88 2.83 -10.46
N CYS A 75 -13.09 3.82 -10.90
CA CYS A 75 -12.58 4.85 -10.00
C CYS A 75 -13.65 5.85 -9.52
N ILE A 76 -14.81 5.93 -10.19
CA ILE A 76 -15.93 6.82 -9.83
C ILE A 76 -16.82 6.19 -8.77
N CYS A 77 -17.43 5.04 -9.07
CA CYS A 77 -18.40 4.40 -8.18
C CYS A 77 -17.84 3.25 -7.36
N LYS A 78 -16.57 2.86 -7.55
CA LYS A 78 -15.89 1.84 -6.74
C LYS A 78 -16.63 0.49 -6.72
N GLY A 79 -17.23 0.12 -7.85
CA GLY A 79 -17.97 -1.14 -8.00
C GLY A 79 -19.44 -1.08 -7.57
N HIS A 80 -19.93 0.04 -7.02
CA HIS A 80 -21.32 0.13 -6.54
C HIS A 80 -22.39 0.09 -7.64
N LYS A 81 -22.05 0.50 -8.86
CA LYS A 81 -23.02 0.53 -9.98
C LYS A 81 -22.92 -0.68 -10.91
N SER A 82 -21.77 -1.33 -10.97
CA SER A 82 -21.49 -2.52 -11.77
C SER A 82 -20.09 -3.04 -11.40
N ASP A 83 -19.93 -4.35 -11.48
CA ASP A 83 -18.69 -5.11 -11.34
C ASP A 83 -17.86 -5.18 -12.64
N ALA A 84 -18.46 -4.87 -13.79
CA ALA A 84 -17.77 -4.78 -15.06
C ALA A 84 -16.97 -3.47 -15.18
N TYR A 85 -15.88 -3.51 -15.94
CA TYR A 85 -15.00 -2.36 -16.15
C TYR A 85 -14.59 -2.20 -17.63
N ILE A 86 -14.25 -0.96 -17.98
CA ILE A 86 -13.79 -0.52 -19.30
C ILE A 86 -12.66 0.48 -19.07
N ILE A 87 -11.62 0.41 -19.91
CA ILE A 87 -10.55 1.42 -19.94
C ILE A 87 -11.05 2.62 -20.77
N HIS A 88 -11.06 3.79 -20.13
CA HIS A 88 -11.53 5.05 -20.67
C HIS A 88 -10.37 6.02 -20.88
N HIS A 89 -10.29 6.62 -22.07
CA HIS A 89 -9.41 7.76 -22.32
C HIS A 89 -10.04 9.05 -21.79
N ILE A 90 -9.41 9.68 -20.79
CA ILE A 90 -9.85 10.91 -20.12
C ILE A 90 -9.98 12.06 -21.13
N GLU A 91 -8.92 12.27 -21.92
CA GLU A 91 -9.00 12.99 -23.18
C GLU A 91 -9.19 11.97 -24.30
N HIS A 92 -10.29 12.13 -25.04
CA HIS A 92 -10.66 11.24 -26.12
C HIS A 92 -9.47 10.94 -27.05
N TYR A 93 -9.17 9.66 -27.22
CA TYR A 93 -8.08 9.18 -28.08
C TYR A 93 -8.10 9.81 -29.48
N ASN A 94 -9.29 10.03 -30.04
CA ASN A 94 -9.42 10.63 -31.36
C ASN A 94 -8.92 12.09 -31.47
N LYS A 95 -8.66 12.76 -30.34
CA LYS A 95 -8.08 14.10 -30.25
C LYS A 95 -6.59 14.05 -29.93
N SER A 96 -6.20 13.26 -28.93
CA SER A 96 -4.83 13.25 -28.40
C SER A 96 -3.95 12.12 -28.95
N GLN A 97 -4.56 11.01 -29.40
CA GLN A 97 -3.89 9.72 -29.68
C GLN A 97 -3.03 9.22 -28.50
N ASP A 98 -3.34 9.68 -27.28
CA ASP A 98 -2.53 9.47 -26.09
C ASP A 98 -2.98 8.22 -25.33
N ASN A 99 -2.12 7.21 -25.30
CA ASN A 99 -2.28 5.95 -24.55
C ASN A 99 -1.45 5.92 -23.25
N SER A 100 -0.91 7.07 -22.81
CA SER A 100 -0.19 7.16 -21.55
C SER A 100 -1.10 6.83 -20.36
N TYR A 101 -0.49 6.30 -19.30
CA TYR A 101 -1.18 5.95 -18.07
C TYR A 101 -1.99 7.14 -17.49
N GLU A 102 -1.47 8.35 -17.64
CA GLU A 102 -2.06 9.60 -17.18
C GLU A 102 -3.39 9.91 -17.88
N ASN A 103 -3.54 9.51 -19.15
CA ASN A 103 -4.74 9.73 -19.93
C ASN A 103 -5.76 8.58 -19.83
N LEU A 104 -5.46 7.50 -19.11
CA LEU A 104 -6.35 6.35 -18.99
C LEU A 104 -7.02 6.29 -17.62
N ALA A 105 -8.23 5.75 -17.55
CA ALA A 105 -8.94 5.50 -16.30
C ALA A 105 -9.83 4.27 -16.40
N VAL A 106 -10.02 3.54 -15.29
CA VAL A 106 -10.94 2.41 -15.24
C VAL A 106 -12.32 2.91 -14.81
N LEU A 107 -13.33 2.72 -15.66
CA LEU A 107 -14.73 3.07 -15.39
C LEU A 107 -15.65 1.86 -15.57
N CYS A 108 -16.77 1.81 -14.85
CA CYS A 108 -17.83 0.85 -15.15
C CYS A 108 -18.65 1.32 -16.37
N PRO A 109 -19.38 0.44 -17.07
CA PRO A 109 -20.20 0.83 -18.23
C PRO A 109 -21.15 2.01 -17.93
N ASN A 110 -21.76 2.02 -16.75
CA ASN A 110 -22.70 3.06 -16.33
C ASN A 110 -22.04 4.44 -16.17
N ASP A 111 -20.86 4.50 -15.57
CA ASP A 111 -20.12 5.77 -15.42
C ASP A 111 -19.42 6.17 -16.72
N HIS A 112 -19.01 5.20 -17.54
CA HIS A 112 -18.45 5.44 -18.86
C HIS A 112 -19.46 6.14 -19.79
N GLU A 113 -20.72 5.69 -19.79
CA GLU A 113 -21.79 6.34 -20.55
C GLU A 113 -22.03 7.79 -20.09
N LEU A 114 -22.03 8.02 -18.76
CA LEU A 114 -22.15 9.37 -18.19
C LEU A 114 -20.98 10.29 -18.56
N ALA A 115 -19.77 9.74 -18.78
CA ALA A 115 -18.62 10.51 -19.26
C ALA A 115 -18.73 10.88 -20.75
N HIS A 116 -19.37 10.03 -21.55
CA HIS A 116 -19.58 10.25 -22.98
C HIS A 116 -20.83 11.04 -23.34
N ARG A 117 -21.78 11.22 -22.41
CA ARG A 117 -23.04 11.93 -22.68
C ARG A 117 -22.81 13.32 -23.27
N GLU A 118 -23.46 13.61 -24.39
CA GLU A 118 -23.45 14.91 -25.09
C GLU A 118 -24.85 15.58 -24.96
N GLY A 119 -24.90 16.92 -24.92
CA GLY A 119 -26.15 17.71 -24.93
C GLY A 119 -26.55 18.37 -23.59
N GLU A 120 -27.62 19.17 -23.64
CA GLU A 120 -28.26 19.85 -22.49
C GLU A 120 -29.14 18.88 -21.70
N ALA A 121 -28.53 17.88 -21.08
CA ALA A 121 -29.24 17.01 -20.14
C ALA A 121 -29.35 17.70 -18.76
N LEU A 122 -30.53 17.63 -18.13
CA LEU A 122 -30.75 18.09 -16.75
C LEU A 122 -29.88 17.36 -15.71
N ALA A 123 -29.37 16.17 -16.03
CA ALA A 123 -28.52 15.37 -15.16
C ALA A 123 -27.02 15.70 -15.35
N ASN A 124 -26.31 15.89 -14.25
CA ASN A 124 -24.88 16.25 -14.24
C ASN A 124 -24.01 15.22 -14.99
N LYS A 125 -23.11 15.72 -15.85
CA LYS A 125 -22.11 14.95 -16.59
C LYS A 125 -20.87 14.64 -15.73
N ILE A 126 -20.24 13.49 -15.95
CA ILE A 126 -18.89 13.22 -15.43
C ILE A 126 -17.87 13.91 -16.33
N THR A 127 -17.15 14.90 -15.80
CA THR A 127 -16.12 15.62 -16.56
C THR A 127 -14.75 14.94 -16.48
N PRO A 128 -13.82 15.20 -17.41
CA PRO A 128 -12.43 14.73 -17.31
C PRO A 128 -11.77 15.10 -15.97
N LYS A 129 -12.04 16.30 -15.45
CA LYS A 129 -11.54 16.73 -14.14
C LYS A 129 -12.08 15.87 -12.99
N ASN A 130 -13.34 15.45 -13.06
CA ASN A 130 -13.92 14.51 -12.09
C ASN A 130 -13.21 13.16 -12.15
N ILE A 131 -12.93 12.65 -13.37
CA ILE A 131 -12.27 11.36 -13.59
C ILE A 131 -10.84 11.39 -13.06
N ILE A 132 -10.05 12.42 -13.40
CA ILE A 132 -8.66 12.57 -12.91
C ILE A 132 -8.64 12.54 -11.38
N ARG A 133 -9.50 13.36 -10.74
CA ARG A 133 -9.57 13.43 -9.27
C ARG A 133 -9.99 12.10 -8.66
N ALA A 134 -10.95 11.41 -9.27
CA ALA A 134 -11.45 10.12 -8.80
C ALA A 134 -10.40 9.02 -8.96
N LYS A 135 -9.74 8.94 -10.12
CA LYS A 135 -8.60 8.05 -10.41
C LYS A 135 -7.50 8.18 -9.37
N THR A 136 -6.95 9.39 -9.20
CA THR A 136 -5.86 9.63 -8.25
C THR A 136 -6.26 9.29 -6.81
N LYS A 137 -7.51 9.59 -6.43
CA LYS A 137 -7.99 9.26 -5.08
C LYS A 137 -8.14 7.74 -4.90
N TRP A 138 -8.74 7.07 -5.88
CA TRP A 138 -9.00 5.64 -5.83
C TRP A 138 -7.72 4.82 -5.81
N GLU A 139 -6.75 5.15 -6.68
CA GLU A 139 -5.46 4.43 -6.73
C GLU A 139 -4.71 4.52 -5.40
N LYS A 140 -4.76 5.68 -4.74
CA LYS A 140 -4.20 5.83 -3.38
C LYS A 140 -4.92 4.99 -2.33
N GLU A 141 -6.25 4.88 -2.44
CA GLU A 141 -7.03 4.03 -1.54
C GLU A 141 -6.72 2.54 -1.79
N VAL A 142 -6.57 2.11 -3.04
CA VAL A 142 -6.19 0.74 -3.41
C VAL A 142 -4.80 0.40 -2.90
N GLU A 143 -3.81 1.29 -3.08
CA GLU A 143 -2.46 1.12 -2.54
C GLU A 143 -2.48 1.00 -1.00
N SER A 144 -3.19 1.91 -0.32
CA SER A 144 -3.37 1.89 1.14
C SER A 144 -3.99 0.58 1.63
N ASN A 145 -5.05 0.10 0.96
CA ASN A 145 -5.70 -1.17 1.29
C ASN A 145 -4.81 -2.39 1.05
N SER A 146 -4.07 -2.40 -0.07
CA SER A 146 -3.12 -3.48 -0.39
C SER A 146 -2.04 -3.59 0.68
N ILE A 147 -1.48 -2.45 1.10
CA ILE A 147 -0.44 -2.42 2.13
C ILE A 147 -1.01 -2.74 3.50
N LYS A 148 -2.22 -2.29 3.82
CA LYS A 148 -2.90 -2.69 5.06
C LYS A 148 -3.07 -4.21 5.13
N ARG A 149 -3.45 -4.85 4.02
CA ARG A 149 -3.55 -6.30 3.94
C ARG A 149 -2.19 -6.96 4.18
N LEU A 150 -1.16 -6.53 3.46
CA LEU A 150 0.22 -7.01 3.66
C LEU A 150 0.73 -6.79 5.09
N ALA A 151 0.35 -5.67 5.70
CA ALA A 151 0.68 -5.37 7.07
C ALA A 151 -0.02 -6.30 8.08
N LEU A 152 -1.20 -6.81 7.78
CA LEU A 152 -1.87 -7.81 8.60
C LEU A 152 -1.41 -9.24 8.29
N ASP A 153 -0.97 -9.50 7.06
CA ASP A 153 -0.43 -10.79 6.63
C ASP A 153 1.01 -11.05 7.14
N GLY A 154 1.63 -10.04 7.76
CA GLY A 154 2.96 -10.18 8.36
C GLY A 154 4.11 -10.10 7.36
N ASP A 155 3.96 -9.27 6.33
CA ASP A 155 4.91 -9.12 5.22
C ASP A 155 6.21 -8.38 5.60
N VAL A 156 6.91 -8.89 6.62
CA VAL A 156 8.14 -8.36 7.20
C VAL A 156 9.24 -9.43 7.16
N ASN A 157 10.37 -9.12 6.52
CA ASN A 157 11.54 -10.02 6.45
C ASN A 157 12.27 -10.10 7.79
N ASP A 158 12.63 -8.94 8.31
CA ASP A 158 13.46 -8.80 9.50
C ASP A 158 12.71 -7.96 10.52
N LEU A 159 12.22 -8.60 11.59
CA LEU A 159 11.60 -7.89 12.70
C LEU A 159 12.68 -7.31 13.61
N ASP A 160 12.88 -6.00 13.55
CA ASP A 160 13.94 -5.30 14.26
C ASP A 160 13.56 -4.94 15.71
N TYR A 161 12.26 -4.88 15.99
CA TYR A 161 11.74 -4.54 17.30
C TYR A 161 10.38 -5.18 17.52
N ILE A 162 10.17 -5.72 18.72
CA ILE A 162 8.85 -6.14 19.20
C ILE A 162 8.76 -6.04 20.72
N ASN A 163 7.89 -5.16 21.21
CA ASN A 163 7.68 -4.95 22.63
C ASN A 163 6.73 -6.03 23.20
N VAL A 164 7.33 -7.06 23.78
CA VAL A 164 6.61 -8.24 24.30
C VAL A 164 5.52 -7.85 25.29
N ASN A 165 5.85 -7.02 26.29
CA ASN A 165 4.91 -6.62 27.32
C ASN A 165 3.72 -5.88 26.72
N ARG A 166 3.97 -4.94 25.80
CA ARG A 166 2.90 -4.16 25.18
C ARG A 166 2.03 -5.00 24.25
N VAL A 167 2.59 -6.01 23.59
CA VAL A 167 1.82 -6.97 22.78
C VAL A 167 0.92 -7.81 23.68
N LEU A 168 1.42 -8.34 24.80
CA LEU A 168 0.64 -9.12 25.75
C LEU A 168 -0.48 -8.27 26.39
N GLU A 169 -0.18 -7.03 26.79
CA GLU A 169 -1.19 -6.08 27.27
C GLU A 169 -2.29 -5.83 26.25
N LEU A 170 -1.91 -5.57 24.99
CA LEU A 170 -2.88 -5.36 23.91
C LEU A 170 -3.72 -6.61 23.67
N ALA A 171 -3.09 -7.78 23.68
CA ALA A 171 -3.76 -9.06 23.50
C ALA A 171 -4.83 -9.27 24.58
N LEU A 172 -4.50 -9.03 25.86
CA LEU A 172 -5.47 -9.11 26.95
C LEU A 172 -6.59 -8.06 26.83
N GLN A 173 -6.25 -6.82 26.45
CA GLN A 173 -7.25 -5.75 26.30
C GLN A 173 -8.27 -6.02 25.20
N ILE A 174 -7.82 -6.59 24.08
CA ILE A 174 -8.67 -6.78 22.88
C ILE A 174 -9.28 -8.18 22.82
N ASN A 175 -8.52 -9.22 23.16
CA ASN A 175 -8.96 -10.61 23.07
C ASN A 175 -9.54 -11.14 24.37
N SER A 176 -9.32 -10.47 25.52
CA SER A 176 -9.62 -10.96 26.88
C SER A 176 -8.82 -12.20 27.32
N GLU A 177 -7.98 -12.75 26.45
CA GLU A 177 -7.10 -13.89 26.69
C GLU A 177 -5.80 -13.74 25.88
N ILE A 178 -4.81 -14.59 26.15
CA ILE A 178 -3.58 -14.66 25.35
C ILE A 178 -3.81 -15.57 24.14
N PRO A 179 -3.72 -15.05 22.90
CA PRO A 179 -3.89 -15.85 21.70
C PRO A 179 -2.87 -16.97 21.58
N ILE A 180 -3.33 -18.11 21.06
CA ILE A 180 -2.48 -19.23 20.67
C ILE A 180 -1.95 -18.96 19.25
N THR A 181 -0.70 -19.31 19.02
CA THR A 181 0.03 -19.20 17.74
C THR A 181 0.56 -20.57 17.34
N VAL A 182 1.12 -20.68 16.13
CA VAL A 182 1.74 -21.93 15.69
C VAL A 182 2.95 -22.36 16.54
N TYR A 183 3.54 -21.43 17.31
CA TYR A 183 4.70 -21.68 18.17
C TYR A 183 4.34 -22.00 19.62
N THR A 184 3.09 -21.81 20.04
CA THR A 184 2.71 -21.81 21.46
C THR A 184 3.04 -23.12 22.15
N ASP A 185 2.61 -24.26 21.60
CA ASP A 185 2.83 -25.58 22.20
C ASP A 185 4.33 -25.86 22.36
N ARG A 186 5.11 -25.63 21.30
CA ARG A 186 6.55 -25.84 21.33
C ARG A 186 7.25 -24.90 22.33
N LEU A 187 6.83 -23.65 22.46
CA LEU A 187 7.39 -22.71 23.43
C LEU A 187 7.08 -23.13 24.87
N LEU A 188 5.87 -23.63 25.14
CA LEU A 188 5.48 -24.18 26.44
C LEU A 188 6.27 -25.46 26.76
N ASP A 189 6.36 -26.40 25.83
CA ASP A 189 7.08 -27.67 25.99
C ASP A 189 8.57 -27.47 26.27
N ASN A 190 9.16 -26.42 25.69
CA ASN A 190 10.56 -26.06 25.91
C ASN A 190 10.78 -25.13 27.11
N ASN A 191 9.73 -24.83 27.88
CA ASN A 191 9.73 -23.90 29.01
C ASN A 191 10.27 -22.51 28.65
N LEU A 192 10.05 -22.04 27.42
CA LEU A 192 10.48 -20.72 26.94
C LEU A 192 9.48 -19.62 27.30
N ILE A 193 8.20 -19.96 27.40
CA ILE A 193 7.13 -19.09 27.88
C ILE A 193 6.36 -19.76 29.01
N LEU A 194 5.70 -18.96 29.83
CA LEU A 194 4.73 -19.40 30.83
C LEU A 194 3.34 -19.53 30.20
N LYS A 195 2.41 -20.22 30.89
CA LYS A 195 0.99 -20.26 30.51
C LYS A 195 0.33 -18.88 30.43
N THR A 196 0.92 -17.87 31.06
CA THR A 196 0.50 -16.47 31.01
C THR A 196 0.98 -15.75 29.74
N GLY A 197 1.73 -16.40 28.85
CA GLY A 197 2.33 -15.82 27.66
C GLY A 197 3.65 -15.06 27.89
N ASN A 198 3.99 -14.77 29.14
CA ASN A 198 5.27 -14.14 29.49
C ASN A 198 6.46 -15.06 29.17
N ILE A 199 7.59 -14.49 28.78
CA ILE A 199 8.86 -15.24 28.68
C ILE A 199 9.19 -15.82 30.05
N ASN A 200 9.54 -17.10 30.10
CA ASN A 200 9.90 -17.77 31.36
C ASN A 200 11.22 -17.19 31.90
N PRO A 201 11.26 -16.60 33.11
CA PRO A 201 12.49 -16.05 33.68
C PRO A 201 13.61 -17.09 33.85
N GLU A 202 13.28 -18.36 34.08
CA GLU A 202 14.26 -19.44 34.22
C GLU A 202 15.11 -19.64 32.95
N LEU A 203 14.61 -19.19 31.79
CA LEU A 203 15.35 -19.17 30.53
C LEU A 203 16.70 -18.45 30.66
N TYR A 204 16.71 -17.31 31.35
CA TYR A 204 17.89 -16.45 31.44
C TYR A 204 18.98 -17.10 32.28
N GLU A 205 18.59 -17.79 33.36
CA GLU A 205 19.52 -18.52 34.21
C GLU A 205 20.05 -19.76 33.48
N LYS A 206 19.15 -20.54 32.85
CA LYS A 206 19.49 -21.80 32.17
C LYS A 206 20.56 -21.63 31.08
N TYR A 207 20.48 -20.56 30.30
CA TYR A 207 21.39 -20.30 29.18
C TYR A 207 22.35 -19.13 29.41
N ASN A 208 22.44 -18.60 30.64
CA ASN A 208 23.27 -17.45 31.00
C ASN A 208 23.04 -16.23 30.07
N LEU A 209 21.78 -15.86 29.89
CA LEU A 209 21.34 -14.80 28.97
C LEU A 209 21.11 -13.48 29.71
N ASN A 210 21.21 -12.38 28.98
CA ASN A 210 20.92 -11.06 29.52
C ASN A 210 19.40 -10.82 29.57
N LYS A 211 18.84 -10.79 30.78
CA LYS A 211 17.43 -10.48 31.04
C LYS A 211 16.98 -9.10 30.54
N ASN A 212 17.90 -8.15 30.38
CA ASN A 212 17.58 -6.80 29.92
C ASN A 212 17.46 -6.70 28.39
N THR A 213 17.81 -7.77 27.66
CA THR A 213 17.60 -7.87 26.22
C THR A 213 16.91 -9.20 25.91
N PRO A 214 15.63 -9.35 26.32
CA PRO A 214 14.93 -10.63 26.44
C PRO A 214 14.78 -11.41 25.13
N LEU A 215 15.02 -10.78 23.97
CA LEU A 215 14.90 -11.40 22.65
C LEU A 215 16.25 -11.53 21.93
N LYS A 216 17.32 -10.95 22.48
CA LYS A 216 18.62 -10.84 21.82
C LYS A 216 19.57 -11.95 22.27
N PHE A 217 19.31 -13.16 21.81
CA PHE A 217 20.15 -14.31 22.08
C PHE A 217 20.11 -15.31 20.90
N PHE A 218 20.90 -16.38 21.02
CA PHE A 218 21.10 -17.33 19.94
C PHE A 218 19.81 -18.02 19.47
N ALA A 219 19.58 -18.06 18.15
CA ALA A 219 18.36 -18.57 17.55
C ALA A 219 18.02 -20.01 17.96
N MET A 220 19.03 -20.89 18.10
CA MET A 220 18.80 -22.27 18.52
C MET A 220 18.28 -22.41 19.96
N TYR A 221 18.45 -21.37 20.80
CA TYR A 221 17.86 -21.34 22.14
C TYR A 221 16.42 -20.81 22.14
N GLY A 222 15.85 -20.46 20.97
CA GLY A 222 14.44 -20.14 20.81
C GLY A 222 14.10 -18.66 20.58
N SER A 223 15.08 -17.75 20.46
CA SER A 223 14.81 -16.31 20.28
C SER A 223 13.97 -16.02 19.03
N THR A 224 14.28 -16.66 17.90
CA THR A 224 13.48 -16.52 16.66
C THR A 224 12.03 -16.98 16.87
N MET A 225 11.81 -18.09 17.58
CA MET A 225 10.45 -18.56 17.86
C MET A 225 9.70 -17.59 18.78
N LEU A 226 10.36 -17.02 19.80
CA LEU A 226 9.75 -16.00 20.66
C LEU A 226 9.35 -14.76 19.85
N ILE A 227 10.25 -14.26 19.00
CA ILE A 227 10.00 -13.09 18.15
C ILE A 227 8.78 -13.34 17.25
N GLN A 228 8.73 -14.48 16.56
CA GLN A 228 7.62 -14.82 15.67
C GLN A 228 6.32 -15.07 16.41
N HIS A 229 6.37 -15.73 17.59
CA HIS A 229 5.21 -15.92 18.46
C HIS A 229 4.54 -14.60 18.83
N TYR A 230 5.30 -13.64 19.36
CA TYR A 230 4.72 -12.35 19.73
C TYR A 230 4.28 -11.55 18.50
N TYR A 231 4.94 -11.71 17.35
CA TYR A 231 4.53 -11.02 16.13
C TYR A 231 3.21 -11.56 15.57
N GLU A 232 3.05 -12.89 15.48
CA GLU A 232 1.77 -13.51 15.09
C GLU A 232 0.64 -13.11 16.04
N MET A 233 0.92 -13.09 17.35
CA MET A 233 -0.05 -12.64 18.36
C MET A 233 -0.46 -11.17 18.13
N LEU A 234 0.50 -10.29 17.82
CA LEU A 234 0.22 -8.90 17.49
C LEU A 234 -0.67 -8.81 16.25
N LEU A 235 -0.32 -9.48 15.15
CA LEU A 235 -1.09 -9.45 13.91
C LEU A 235 -2.51 -9.98 14.09
N PHE A 236 -2.66 -11.12 14.78
CA PHE A 236 -3.96 -11.66 15.15
C PHE A 236 -4.79 -10.65 15.94
N THR A 237 -4.17 -9.99 16.92
CA THR A 237 -4.87 -8.99 17.74
C THR A 237 -5.25 -7.75 16.93
N LEU A 238 -4.35 -7.27 16.06
CA LEU A 238 -4.61 -6.13 15.17
C LEU A 238 -5.70 -6.43 14.14
N SER A 239 -5.88 -7.69 13.74
CA SER A 239 -6.95 -8.10 12.81
C SER A 239 -8.36 -7.89 13.37
N LYS A 240 -8.51 -7.82 14.70
CA LYS A 240 -9.80 -7.64 15.39
C LYS A 240 -10.16 -6.17 15.64
N ILE A 241 -9.28 -5.24 15.29
CA ILE A 241 -9.48 -3.82 15.51
C ILE A 241 -9.33 -3.04 14.20
N THR A 242 -9.81 -1.81 14.19
CA THR A 242 -9.58 -0.94 13.03
C THR A 242 -8.13 -0.45 13.04
N LEU A 243 -7.32 -1.04 12.16
CA LEU A 243 -5.97 -0.59 11.88
C LEU A 243 -5.98 0.48 10.76
N TYR A 244 -5.46 1.68 11.05
CA TYR A 244 -5.41 2.80 10.12
C TYR A 244 -4.04 2.93 9.45
N ASP A 245 -4.02 3.34 8.19
CA ASP A 245 -2.78 3.81 7.57
C ASP A 245 -2.43 5.19 8.13
N LEU A 246 -1.22 5.36 8.68
CA LEU A 246 -0.79 6.62 9.25
C LEU A 246 -0.80 7.75 8.21
N ASP A 247 -0.46 7.51 6.94
CA ASP A 247 -0.51 8.55 5.90
C ASP A 247 -1.93 9.10 5.71
N ASP A 248 -2.95 8.28 5.97
CA ASP A 248 -4.33 8.70 5.89
C ASP A 248 -4.75 9.55 7.08
N LEU A 249 -4.13 9.35 8.25
CA LEU A 249 -4.33 10.14 9.47
C LEU A 249 -3.52 11.44 9.49
N LEU A 250 -2.41 11.54 8.74
CA LEU A 250 -1.56 12.74 8.64
C LEU A 250 -2.20 13.83 7.75
N LYS A 251 -3.38 14.30 8.15
CA LYS A 251 -4.14 15.37 7.51
C LYS A 251 -4.71 16.27 8.60
N ILE A 252 -4.63 17.59 8.43
CA ILE A 252 -5.16 18.55 9.42
C ILE A 252 -6.65 18.30 9.71
N SER A 253 -7.42 17.89 8.70
CA SER A 253 -8.82 17.51 8.87
C SER A 253 -9.01 16.31 9.81
N GLU A 254 -8.10 15.33 9.79
CA GLU A 254 -8.16 14.16 10.66
C GLU A 254 -7.72 14.49 12.07
N ILE A 255 -6.67 15.32 12.25
CA ILE A 255 -6.25 15.81 13.57
C ILE A 255 -7.41 16.50 14.27
N LYS A 256 -8.16 17.36 13.57
CA LYS A 256 -9.34 18.04 14.11
C LYS A 256 -10.47 17.10 14.52
N LYS A 257 -10.56 15.91 13.92
CA LYS A 257 -11.55 14.87 14.30
C LYS A 257 -11.11 14.06 15.53
N GLY A 258 -9.86 14.19 15.97
CA GLY A 258 -9.26 13.36 17.00
C GLY A 258 -8.72 12.05 16.43
N ILE A 259 -7.40 11.88 16.53
CA ILE A 259 -6.72 10.62 16.15
C ILE A 259 -5.99 9.94 17.31
N VAL A 260 -5.94 10.57 18.48
CA VAL A 260 -5.37 9.97 19.70
C VAL A 260 -6.13 8.68 20.04
N GLY A 261 -5.39 7.64 20.42
CA GLY A 261 -5.91 6.31 20.73
C GLY A 261 -6.08 5.40 19.51
N LYS A 262 -5.99 5.90 18.27
CA LYS A 262 -6.07 5.08 17.06
C LYS A 262 -4.85 4.18 16.92
N TYR A 263 -5.10 2.95 16.50
CA TYR A 263 -4.07 1.98 16.11
C TYR A 263 -3.73 2.19 14.64
N CYS A 264 -2.44 2.25 14.33
CA CYS A 264 -2.00 2.54 12.98
C CYS A 264 -0.78 1.73 12.57
N PHE A 265 -0.61 1.62 11.26
CA PHE A 265 0.64 1.19 10.66
C PHE A 265 1.23 2.31 9.79
N TYR A 266 2.53 2.27 9.58
CA TYR A 266 3.25 3.13 8.63
C TYR A 266 4.22 2.28 7.83
N SER A 267 4.19 2.39 6.49
CA SER A 267 5.17 1.76 5.60
C SER A 267 5.94 2.83 4.83
N GLY A 268 7.23 2.97 5.11
CA GLY A 268 8.09 3.94 4.43
C GLY A 268 9.43 4.18 5.12
N GLY A 269 10.24 5.05 4.52
CA GLY A 269 11.50 5.50 5.09
C GLY A 269 11.30 6.21 6.44
N VAL A 270 12.15 5.89 7.41
CA VAL A 270 12.23 6.56 8.72
C VAL A 270 13.64 7.06 8.99
N TYR A 271 13.76 8.07 9.84
CA TYR A 271 15.05 8.48 10.41
C TYR A 271 15.15 7.92 11.81
N GLY A 272 16.24 7.23 12.14
CA GLY A 272 16.44 6.75 13.50
C GLY A 272 17.75 7.19 14.13
N ARG A 273 17.85 6.93 15.42
CA ARG A 273 19.05 7.18 16.23
C ARG A 273 19.51 5.86 16.82
N THR A 274 20.81 5.57 16.73
CA THR A 274 21.38 4.43 17.45
C THR A 274 21.31 4.71 18.95
N TYR A 275 20.87 3.73 19.74
CA TYR A 275 20.98 3.80 21.18
C TYR A 275 22.47 3.82 21.58
N LYS A 276 22.84 4.76 22.47
CA LYS A 276 24.26 5.07 22.75
C LYS A 276 24.72 4.68 24.15
N GLU A 277 23.81 4.33 25.06
CA GLU A 277 24.20 4.00 26.42
C GLU A 277 24.84 2.61 26.45
N LYS A 278 25.76 2.41 27.40
CA LYS A 278 26.56 1.17 27.48
C LYS A 278 25.78 -0.01 28.06
N ILE A 279 24.77 0.29 28.87
CA ILE A 279 23.96 -0.68 29.60
C ILE A 279 22.52 -0.48 29.16
N ILE A 280 21.86 -1.59 28.83
CA ILE A 280 20.41 -1.62 28.60
C ILE A 280 19.79 -2.23 29.85
N ASP A 281 18.76 -1.57 30.38
CA ASP A 281 17.98 -1.94 31.56
C ASP A 281 16.63 -1.21 31.56
N GLU A 282 15.84 -1.38 32.62
CA GLU A 282 14.51 -0.77 32.79
C GLU A 282 14.51 0.76 32.87
N ASN A 283 15.65 1.39 33.17
CA ASN A 283 15.81 2.84 33.31
C ASN A 283 16.37 3.48 32.02
N SER A 284 16.66 2.66 31.02
CA SER A 284 17.25 3.09 29.76
C SER A 284 16.35 4.07 29.02
N THR A 285 16.97 5.14 28.49
CA THR A 285 16.20 6.10 27.70
C THR A 285 15.74 5.48 26.37
N PRO A 286 14.48 5.71 25.93
CA PRO A 286 14.05 5.22 24.63
C PRO A 286 14.91 5.82 23.52
N THR A 287 15.30 4.98 22.55
CA THR A 287 15.74 5.50 21.26
C THR A 287 14.54 5.92 20.42
N LEU A 288 14.77 6.61 19.31
CA LEU A 288 13.70 7.20 18.50
C LEU A 288 13.88 6.82 17.03
N ILE A 289 12.77 6.45 16.40
CA ILE A 289 12.61 6.57 14.95
C ILE A 289 11.55 7.63 14.68
N HIS A 290 11.68 8.39 13.59
CA HIS A 290 10.77 9.49 13.29
C HIS A 290 10.65 9.74 11.78
N ILE A 291 9.58 10.46 11.42
CA ILE A 291 9.42 11.04 10.08
C ILE A 291 9.05 12.52 10.22
N ARG A 292 9.45 13.31 9.22
CA ARG A 292 9.07 14.71 9.10
C ARG A 292 8.28 14.91 7.81
N ARG A 293 7.04 15.36 7.94
CA ARG A 293 6.16 15.69 6.82
C ARG A 293 5.36 16.93 7.18
N LYS A 294 5.85 18.13 6.80
CA LYS A 294 5.23 19.40 7.21
C LYS A 294 3.70 19.36 7.00
N PRO A 295 2.89 19.77 8.00
CA PRO A 295 3.28 20.34 9.30
C PRO A 295 3.52 19.30 10.42
N PHE A 296 3.55 18.01 10.10
CA PHE A 296 3.66 16.90 11.05
C PHE A 296 5.11 16.49 11.32
N PHE A 297 5.37 16.13 12.57
CA PHE A 297 6.56 15.43 13.02
C PHE A 297 6.11 14.22 13.83
N VAL A 298 6.38 13.01 13.35
CA VAL A 298 5.92 11.78 14.01
C VAL A 298 7.11 11.11 14.66
N GLU A 299 7.00 10.78 15.94
CA GLU A 299 8.01 10.04 16.68
C GLU A 299 7.46 8.71 17.15
N TRP A 300 8.29 7.67 17.04
CA TRP A 300 8.10 6.41 17.72
C TRP A 300 9.21 6.22 18.76
N LYS A 301 8.81 6.11 20.02
CA LYS A 301 9.71 5.86 21.15
C LYS A 301 9.99 4.36 21.24
N VAL A 302 11.22 3.98 20.91
CA VAL A 302 11.70 2.59 20.82
C VAL A 302 12.46 2.25 22.09
N ASP A 303 11.94 1.28 22.84
CA ASP A 303 12.61 0.77 24.03
C ASP A 303 13.77 -0.18 23.64
N PRO A 304 15.03 0.13 24.00
CA PRO A 304 16.19 -0.63 23.56
C PRO A 304 16.19 -2.10 24.05
N MET A 305 15.46 -2.43 25.13
CA MET A 305 15.36 -3.80 25.65
C MET A 305 14.77 -4.77 24.60
N TYR A 306 13.86 -4.27 23.78
CA TYR A 306 13.06 -5.08 22.86
C TYR A 306 13.58 -5.08 21.42
N ILE A 307 14.80 -4.59 21.20
CA ILE A 307 15.50 -4.71 19.93
C ILE A 307 15.96 -6.16 19.76
N THR A 308 15.61 -6.77 18.64
CA THR A 308 15.71 -8.24 18.47
C THR A 308 17.12 -8.74 18.18
N SER A 309 18.01 -7.90 17.65
CA SER A 309 19.38 -8.30 17.29
C SER A 309 20.37 -7.14 17.30
N SER A 310 21.67 -7.44 17.19
CA SER A 310 22.70 -6.41 17.00
C SER A 310 22.57 -5.71 15.64
N THR A 311 22.19 -6.46 14.60
CA THR A 311 21.93 -5.92 13.26
C THR A 311 20.74 -4.95 13.29
N ALA A 312 19.68 -5.30 14.02
CA ALA A 312 18.54 -4.42 14.26
C ALA A 312 18.97 -3.11 14.93
N SER A 313 19.80 -3.17 15.98
CA SER A 313 20.35 -1.97 16.64
C SER A 313 21.10 -1.07 15.65
N TRP A 314 21.88 -1.66 14.73
CA TRP A 314 22.61 -0.93 13.71
C TRP A 314 21.67 -0.30 12.67
N ARG A 315 20.66 -1.04 12.19
CA ARG A 315 19.66 -0.56 11.21
C ARG A 315 18.81 0.58 11.73
N ILE A 316 18.35 0.48 12.99
CA ILE A 316 17.58 1.55 13.66
C ILE A 316 18.36 2.87 13.66
N GLY A 317 19.69 2.84 13.71
CA GLY A 317 20.53 4.04 13.64
C GLY A 317 20.65 4.71 12.27
N ARG A 318 20.04 4.15 11.23
CA ARG A 318 20.20 4.57 9.83
C ARG A 318 18.88 5.18 9.31
N ARG A 319 18.66 5.02 8.00
CA ARG A 319 17.43 5.45 7.30
C ARG A 319 16.75 4.27 6.61
N PRO A 320 16.32 3.25 7.36
CA PRO A 320 15.67 2.08 6.78
C PRO A 320 14.26 2.42 6.30
N VAL A 321 13.75 1.60 5.39
CA VAL A 321 12.32 1.50 5.11
C VAL A 321 11.74 0.50 6.12
N TYR A 322 10.78 0.95 6.91
CA TYR A 322 10.11 0.10 7.89
C TYR A 322 8.61 0.04 7.67
N LEU A 323 8.06 -1.10 8.04
CA LEU A 323 6.67 -1.24 8.44
C LEU A 323 6.60 -1.16 9.96
N VAL A 324 5.94 -0.13 10.47
CA VAL A 324 5.84 0.18 11.90
C VAL A 324 4.40 0.06 12.35
N TYR A 325 4.15 -0.68 13.42
CA TYR A 325 2.84 -0.81 14.07
C TYR A 325 2.84 -0.05 15.39
N GLY A 326 1.84 0.79 15.63
CA GLY A 326 1.80 1.58 16.86
C GLY A 326 0.43 2.17 17.20
N LYS A 327 0.34 2.72 18.41
CA LYS A 327 -0.82 3.46 18.89
C LYS A 327 -0.46 4.92 19.06
N ILE A 328 -1.29 5.82 18.54
CA ILE A 328 -1.12 7.26 18.73
C ILE A 328 -1.48 7.59 20.17
N ILE A 329 -0.53 8.11 20.93
CA ILE A 329 -0.71 8.42 22.36
C ILE A 329 -1.00 9.88 22.58
N ASP A 330 -0.30 10.76 21.86
CA ASP A 330 -0.41 12.19 22.11
C ASP A 330 -0.12 13.01 20.86
N ILE A 331 -0.65 14.23 20.84
CA ILE A 331 -0.41 15.22 19.80
C ILE A 331 -0.17 16.57 20.46
N GLN A 332 1.01 17.14 20.22
CA GLN A 332 1.43 18.41 20.79
C GLN A 332 1.71 19.42 19.67
N GLU A 333 1.26 20.66 19.84
CA GLU A 333 1.72 21.76 19.01
C GLU A 333 3.03 22.28 19.58
N ILE A 334 4.10 22.18 18.79
CA ILE A 334 5.42 22.70 19.15
C ILE A 334 5.83 23.78 18.16
N GLU A 335 6.50 24.81 18.65
CA GLU A 335 7.13 25.83 17.80
C GLU A 335 8.60 25.47 17.60
N LYS A 336 9.00 25.30 16.34
CA LYS A 336 10.39 25.00 15.99
C LYS A 336 10.81 25.88 14.83
N ASP A 337 11.86 26.67 15.05
CA ASP A 337 12.39 27.63 14.07
C ASP A 337 11.32 28.64 13.57
N GLY A 338 10.41 29.06 14.45
CA GLY A 338 9.30 29.97 14.11
C GLY A 338 8.16 29.32 13.31
N GLU A 339 8.21 28.02 13.04
CA GLU A 339 7.15 27.26 12.38
C GLU A 339 6.38 26.40 13.40
N LYS A 340 5.05 26.47 13.34
CA LYS A 340 4.17 25.57 14.08
C LYS A 340 4.25 24.17 13.50
N THR A 341 4.65 23.22 14.33
CA THR A 341 4.77 21.80 13.99
C THR A 341 3.88 20.99 14.93
N LEU A 342 3.14 20.02 14.38
CA LEU A 342 2.37 19.06 15.16
C LEU A 342 3.23 17.82 15.43
N LEU A 343 3.69 17.69 16.67
CA LEU A 343 4.39 16.52 17.17
C LEU A 343 3.37 15.41 17.50
N ILE A 344 3.53 14.24 16.89
CA ILE A 344 2.67 13.08 17.11
C ILE A 344 3.52 11.99 17.77
N ASP A 345 3.21 11.66 19.03
CA ASP A 345 3.86 10.58 19.79
C ASP A 345 3.12 9.26 19.55
N ILE A 346 3.82 8.30 18.95
CA ILE A 346 3.33 6.96 18.71
C ILE A 346 4.13 5.97 19.55
N ARG A 347 3.43 5.07 20.25
CA ARG A 347 4.09 3.95 20.93
C ARG A 347 4.13 2.76 19.98
N PRO A 348 5.32 2.31 19.55
CA PRO A 348 5.45 1.16 18.67
C PRO A 348 5.19 -0.13 19.45
N TYR A 349 4.47 -1.06 18.82
CA TYR A 349 4.36 -2.46 19.23
C TYR A 349 5.46 -3.28 18.59
N ALA A 350 5.62 -3.15 17.28
CA ALA A 350 6.65 -3.84 16.51
C ALA A 350 7.01 -3.02 15.27
N PHE A 351 8.20 -3.26 14.72
CA PHE A 351 8.55 -2.81 13.38
C PHE A 351 9.65 -3.67 12.77
N GLY A 352 9.72 -3.67 11.45
CA GLY A 352 10.74 -4.39 10.69
C GLY A 352 10.77 -3.99 9.23
N ILE A 353 11.66 -4.63 8.46
CA ILE A 353 11.83 -4.37 7.03
C ILE A 353 10.70 -5.06 6.25
N PRO A 354 9.84 -4.32 5.53
CA PRO A 354 8.77 -4.94 4.76
C PRO A 354 9.31 -5.55 3.45
N ASN A 355 8.67 -6.60 2.94
CA ASN A 355 8.95 -7.08 1.58
C ASN A 355 8.46 -6.10 0.50
N LYS A 356 7.38 -5.37 0.80
CA LYS A 356 6.80 -4.36 -0.08
C LYS A 356 6.59 -3.04 0.65
N SER A 357 6.99 -1.95 0.02
CA SER A 357 6.80 -0.59 0.54
C SER A 357 6.10 0.31 -0.46
N LYS A 358 5.45 1.37 0.03
CA LYS A 358 4.95 2.47 -0.82
C LYS A 358 6.08 3.04 -1.65
N GLN A 359 5.88 3.24 -2.94
CA GLN A 359 6.77 4.08 -3.74
C GLN A 359 6.62 5.54 -3.28
N ARG A 360 7.69 6.15 -2.78
CA ARG A 360 7.69 7.53 -2.30
C ARG A 360 8.70 8.35 -3.10
N THR A 361 8.24 9.13 -4.08
CA THR A 361 9.11 10.03 -4.88
C THR A 361 9.06 11.49 -4.36
N PRO A 362 10.19 12.23 -4.33
CA PRO A 362 11.52 11.70 -4.53
C PRO A 362 11.86 10.79 -3.36
N ASP A 363 12.45 9.65 -3.72
CA ASP A 363 13.10 8.76 -2.78
C ASP A 363 13.89 9.62 -1.81
N ILE A 364 13.70 9.40 -0.51
CA ILE A 364 14.45 10.11 0.52
C ILE A 364 15.90 9.65 0.38
N HIS A 365 16.65 10.20 -0.59
CA HIS A 365 18.00 9.77 -1.01
C HIS A 365 18.34 8.36 -0.53
N TYR A 366 17.66 7.35 -1.06
CA TYR A 366 18.17 5.99 -0.93
C TYR A 366 19.46 6.01 -1.74
N ARG A 367 20.61 6.09 -1.06
CA ARG A 367 21.84 5.65 -1.71
C ARG A 367 21.60 4.17 -1.94
N ASP A 368 21.54 3.78 -3.21
CA ASP A 368 21.70 2.38 -3.60
C ASP A 368 22.90 1.85 -2.82
N ILE A 369 22.64 1.00 -1.83
CA ILE A 369 23.70 0.29 -1.15
C ILE A 369 24.09 -0.77 -2.16
N ASP A 370 25.16 -0.49 -2.88
CA ASP A 370 25.82 -1.44 -3.77
C ASP A 370 26.45 -2.53 -2.90
N TYR A 371 25.73 -3.64 -2.76
CA TYR A 371 26.20 -4.81 -2.01
C TYR A 371 27.35 -5.53 -2.71
N SER A 372 27.69 -5.19 -3.96
CA SER A 372 28.86 -5.76 -4.66
C SER A 372 30.20 -5.30 -4.07
N GLN A 373 30.18 -4.34 -3.15
CA GLN A 373 31.37 -3.88 -2.42
C GLN A 373 31.65 -4.67 -1.13
N TYR A 374 30.83 -5.69 -0.83
CA TYR A 374 30.96 -6.56 0.33
C TYR A 374 31.19 -8.05 -0.02
N GLU A 375 31.38 -8.37 -1.31
CA GLU A 375 32.03 -9.61 -1.77
C GLU A 375 33.52 -9.34 -2.00
#